data_AF-A0A255YNY2-F1
#
_entry.id   AF-A0A255YNY2-F1
#
_cell.length_a   1.000
_cell.length_b   1.000
_cell.length_c   1.000
_cell.angle_alpha   90.00
_cell.angle_beta   90.00
_cell.angle_gamma   90.00
#
_symmetry.space_group_name_H-M   'P 1'
#
loop_
_entity.id
_entity.type
_entity.pdbx_description
1 polymer ?
#
loop_
_entity_poly.entity_id
_entity_poly.type
_entity_poly.pdbx_seq_one_letter_code
_entity_poly.pdbx_strand_id
1 'polypeptide(L)'
;MTKAVVAETLPRLGALAQSLRPLPIDPKGIAGAAPVFRYLTRNLLLYIDPGCSVVASASNKEVFRSVADAVANLKEDLAGTPFSAQFAISEADAAYEKSSTIVECAEPANASLKHVQLEAAANARRQIASIRAIMISR
;
A
#
# COMPACT_ATOMS: atom_id res chain seq x y z
N MET A 1 -1.67 -36.84 6.66
CA MET A 1 -1.45 -36.06 5.41
C MET A 1 -0.14 -36.52 4.81
N THR A 2 -0.23 -37.15 3.65
CA THR A 2 0.66 -38.23 3.21
C THR A 2 1.61 -37.75 2.11
N LYS A 3 2.80 -38.36 2.03
CA LYS A 3 3.90 -38.09 1.09
C LYS A 3 3.49 -37.76 -0.36
N ALA A 4 2.35 -38.25 -0.83
CA ALA A 4 1.76 -37.95 -2.13
C ALA A 4 1.50 -36.45 -2.34
N VAL A 5 0.97 -35.75 -1.33
CA VAL A 5 0.72 -34.29 -1.41
C VAL A 5 2.05 -33.55 -1.58
N VAL A 6 3.07 -33.91 -0.81
CA VAL A 6 4.40 -33.30 -0.90
C VAL A 6 5.04 -33.54 -2.27
N ALA A 7 4.93 -34.76 -2.80
CA ALA A 7 5.45 -35.13 -4.12
C ALA A 7 4.76 -34.37 -5.28
N GLU A 8 3.49 -34.01 -5.13
CA GLU A 8 2.74 -33.25 -6.13
C GLU A 8 2.96 -31.73 -5.99
N THR A 9 3.21 -31.24 -4.78
CA THR A 9 3.36 -29.80 -4.50
C THR A 9 4.76 -29.27 -4.86
N LEU A 10 5.80 -30.07 -4.65
CA LEU A 10 7.20 -29.70 -4.92
C LEU A 10 7.48 -29.31 -6.39
N PRO A 11 7.03 -30.08 -7.40
CA PRO A 11 7.21 -29.72 -8.81
C PRO A 11 6.47 -28.43 -9.19
N ARG A 12 5.28 -28.21 -8.62
CA ARG A 12 4.47 -27.00 -8.85
C ARG A 12 5.16 -25.76 -8.27
N LEU A 13 5.76 -25.89 -7.09
CA LEU A 13 6.60 -24.83 -6.50
C LEU A 13 7.87 -24.58 -7.33
N GLY A 14 8.51 -25.63 -7.85
CA GLY A 14 9.67 -25.49 -8.75
C GLY A 14 9.33 -24.77 -10.06
N ALA A 15 8.19 -25.09 -10.67
CA ALA A 15 7.70 -24.40 -11.86
C ALA A 15 7.38 -22.92 -11.57
N LEU A 16 6.78 -22.64 -10.41
CA LEU A 16 6.53 -21.27 -9.96
C LEU A 16 7.84 -20.52 -9.73
N ALA A 17 8.84 -21.14 -9.09
CA ALA A 17 10.14 -20.53 -8.84
C ALA A 17 10.87 -20.11 -10.14
N GLN A 18 10.73 -20.89 -11.22
CA GLN A 18 11.28 -20.50 -12.53
C GLN A 18 10.53 -19.32 -13.16
N SER A 19 9.22 -19.20 -12.91
CA SER A 19 8.45 -18.03 -13.32
C SER A 19 8.72 -16.78 -12.48
N LEU A 20 9.26 -16.95 -11.27
CA LEU A 20 9.69 -15.88 -10.37
C LEU A 20 11.12 -15.38 -10.65
N ARG A 21 11.62 -15.53 -11.89
CA ARG A 21 12.94 -15.04 -12.29
C ARG A 21 13.11 -13.60 -11.77
N PRO A 22 14.13 -13.33 -10.93
CA PRO A 22 14.36 -11.99 -10.43
C PRO A 22 14.48 -11.04 -11.62
N LEU A 23 13.63 -10.02 -11.65
CA LEU A 23 13.84 -8.91 -12.58
C LEU A 23 15.26 -8.40 -12.38
N PRO A 24 16.01 -8.06 -13.43
CA PRO A 24 17.30 -7.40 -13.28
C PRO A 24 17.09 -6.11 -12.48
N ILE A 25 17.42 -6.15 -11.19
CA ILE A 25 17.37 -5.01 -10.30
C ILE A 25 18.66 -4.26 -10.56
N ASP A 26 18.60 -3.04 -11.07
CA ASP A 26 19.74 -2.12 -10.96
C ASP A 26 19.85 -1.71 -9.49
N PRO A 27 20.83 -2.23 -8.73
CA PRO A 27 20.92 -1.98 -7.30
C PRO A 27 21.26 -0.52 -7.01
N LYS A 28 21.85 0.23 -7.95
CA LYS A 28 22.34 1.60 -7.69
C LYS A 28 21.23 2.64 -7.76
N GLY A 29 20.28 2.52 -8.69
CA GLY A 29 19.14 3.44 -8.76
C GLY A 29 18.12 3.21 -7.64
N ILE A 30 17.85 1.95 -7.28
CA ILE A 30 16.76 1.59 -6.36
C ILE A 30 17.14 1.71 -4.89
N ALA A 31 18.37 1.37 -4.52
CA ALA A 31 18.76 1.27 -3.12
C ALA A 31 18.58 2.57 -2.33
N GLY A 32 18.86 3.73 -2.93
CA GLY A 32 18.72 5.02 -2.24
C GLY A 32 17.26 5.49 -2.08
N ALA A 33 16.42 5.23 -3.09
CA ALA A 33 15.04 5.72 -3.13
C ALA A 33 14.03 4.76 -2.47
N ALA A 34 14.36 3.47 -2.36
CA ALA A 34 13.46 2.44 -1.84
C ALA A 34 12.99 2.70 -0.39
N PRO A 35 13.83 3.09 0.58
CA PRO A 35 13.37 3.39 1.93
C PRO A 35 12.36 4.55 1.97
N VAL A 36 12.62 5.63 1.22
CA VAL A 36 11.74 6.80 1.16
C VAL A 36 10.41 6.44 0.49
N PHE A 37 10.47 5.71 -0.62
CA PHE A 37 9.27 5.21 -1.30
C PHE A 37 8.41 4.36 -0.36
N ARG A 38 9.03 3.43 0.37
CA ARG A 38 8.32 2.56 1.32
C ARG A 38 7.66 3.34 2.44
N TYR A 39 8.39 4.30 3.02
CA TYR A 39 7.88 5.16 4.08
C TYR A 39 6.64 5.95 3.62
N LEU A 40 6.71 6.63 2.47
CA LEU A 40 5.58 7.42 1.96
C LEU A 40 4.38 6.54 1.59
N THR A 41 4.63 5.38 0.97
CA THR A 41 3.58 4.45 0.59
C THR A 41 2.87 3.87 1.82
N ARG A 42 3.63 3.43 2.83
CA ARG A 42 3.07 2.95 4.10
C ARG A 42 2.20 4.02 4.76
N ASN A 43 2.67 5.26 4.84
CA ASN A 43 1.89 6.36 5.43
C ASN A 43 0.59 6.62 4.66
N LEU A 44 0.63 6.57 3.33
CA LEU A 44 -0.58 6.67 2.50
C LEU A 44 -1.56 5.52 2.79
N LEU A 45 -1.08 4.29 2.92
CA LEU A 45 -1.91 3.11 3.22
C LEU A 45 -2.52 3.15 4.63
N LEU A 46 -1.79 3.67 5.61
CA LEU A 46 -2.31 3.90 6.97
C LEU A 46 -3.34 5.04 6.99
N TYR A 47 -3.13 6.06 6.16
CA TYR A 47 -4.02 7.21 6.06
C TYR A 47 -5.41 6.86 5.50
N ILE A 48 -5.48 5.99 4.49
CA ILE A 48 -6.74 5.67 3.78
C ILE A 48 -7.58 4.59 4.47
N ASP A 49 -7.01 3.92 5.45
CA ASP A 49 -7.69 2.89 6.23
C ASP A 49 -7.30 3.07 7.70
N PRO A 50 -7.76 4.17 8.33
CA PRO A 50 -7.45 4.45 9.72
C PRO A 50 -8.24 3.53 10.65
N GLY A 51 -7.64 3.18 11.79
CA GLY A 51 -8.25 2.30 12.79
C GLY A 51 -9.46 2.92 13.52
N CYS A 52 -9.57 4.25 13.52
CA CYS A 52 -10.68 4.98 14.15
C CYS A 52 -11.57 5.63 13.10
N SER A 53 -12.86 5.77 13.42
CA SER A 53 -13.81 6.52 12.59
C SER A 53 -13.39 7.99 12.48
N VAL A 54 -13.32 8.52 11.26
CA VAL A 54 -12.93 9.92 11.03
C VAL A 54 -14.11 10.88 11.19
N VAL A 55 -15.31 10.46 10.80
CA VAL A 55 -16.55 11.23 10.93
C VAL A 55 -17.65 10.38 11.53
N ALA A 56 -18.52 10.99 12.34
CA ALA A 56 -19.62 10.28 13.00
C ALA A 56 -20.70 9.79 12.02
N SER A 57 -20.85 10.49 10.89
CA SER A 57 -21.95 10.30 9.94
C SER A 57 -21.71 9.25 8.86
N ALA A 58 -20.51 8.67 8.76
CA ALA A 58 -20.15 7.73 7.70
C ALA A 58 -19.03 6.77 8.11
N SER A 59 -18.94 5.64 7.41
CA SER A 59 -17.82 4.70 7.58
C SER A 59 -16.53 5.21 6.91
N ASN A 60 -15.36 4.81 7.41
CA ASN A 60 -14.08 5.14 6.78
C ASN A 60 -14.02 4.69 5.31
N LYS A 61 -14.61 3.52 4.99
CA LYS A 61 -14.69 3.04 3.60
C LYS A 61 -15.43 4.01 2.68
N GLU A 62 -16.49 4.67 3.18
CA GLU A 62 -17.23 5.67 2.43
C GLU A 62 -16.45 7.00 2.32
N VAL A 63 -15.80 7.42 3.40
CA VAL A 63 -14.95 8.63 3.44
C VAL A 63 -13.79 8.52 2.45
N PHE A 64 -13.11 7.37 2.41
CA PHE A 64 -11.87 7.20 1.65
C PHE A 64 -12.05 6.50 0.30
N ARG A 65 -13.28 6.20 -0.15
CA ARG A 65 -13.53 5.45 -1.40
C ARG A 65 -12.76 6.01 -2.61
N SER A 66 -12.88 7.31 -2.88
CA SER A 66 -12.20 7.95 -4.02
C SER A 66 -10.68 7.94 -3.88
N VAL A 67 -10.18 7.86 -2.65
CA VAL A 67 -8.76 7.76 -2.36
C VAL A 67 -8.26 6.33 -2.59
N ALA A 68 -9.03 5.33 -2.16
CA ALA A 68 -8.74 3.93 -2.43
C ALA A 68 -8.64 3.66 -3.94
N ASP A 69 -9.54 4.24 -4.75
CA ASP A 69 -9.47 4.17 -6.21
C ASP A 69 -8.16 4.78 -6.75
N ALA A 70 -7.73 5.92 -6.20
CA ALA A 70 -6.47 6.55 -6.61
C ALA A 70 -5.23 5.72 -6.21
N VAL A 71 -5.28 5.03 -5.07
CA VAL A 71 -4.22 4.10 -4.65
C VAL A 71 -4.20 2.84 -5.51
N ALA A 72 -5.37 2.33 -5.93
CA ALA A 72 -5.45 1.24 -6.88
C ALA A 72 -4.81 1.62 -8.23
N ASN A 73 -5.11 2.81 -8.76
CA ASN A 73 -4.48 3.32 -9.97
C ASN A 73 -2.95 3.47 -9.81
N LEU A 74 -2.48 3.95 -8.66
CA LEU A 74 -1.05 3.99 -8.36
C LEU A 74 -0.43 2.58 -8.39
N LYS A 75 -1.11 1.58 -7.84
CA LYS A 75 -0.65 0.17 -7.86
C LYS A 75 -0.56 -0.38 -9.29
N GLU A 76 -1.51 -0.03 -10.15
CA GLU A 76 -1.48 -0.36 -11.58
C GLU A 76 -0.29 0.31 -12.29
N ASP A 77 -0.05 1.60 -12.06
CA ASP A 77 1.09 2.35 -12.62
C ASP A 77 2.45 1.73 -12.22
N LEU A 78 2.50 1.08 -11.05
CA LEU A 78 3.71 0.43 -10.53
C LEU A 78 3.98 -0.93 -11.17
N ALA A 79 3.00 -1.53 -11.85
CA ALA A 79 3.14 -2.86 -12.44
C ALA A 79 4.33 -2.91 -13.42
N GLY A 80 5.16 -3.94 -13.30
CA GLY A 80 6.37 -4.10 -14.12
C GLY A 80 7.52 -3.15 -13.75
N THR A 81 7.35 -2.25 -12.79
CA THR A 81 8.43 -1.41 -12.26
C THR A 81 9.12 -2.06 -11.07
N PRO A 82 10.39 -1.70 -10.77
CA PRO A 82 11.05 -2.18 -9.55
C PRO A 82 10.40 -1.68 -8.23
N PHE A 83 9.55 -0.64 -8.31
CA PHE A 83 8.82 -0.12 -7.16
C PHE A 83 7.58 -0.96 -6.80
N SER A 84 7.13 -1.86 -7.68
CA SER A 84 6.04 -2.80 -7.38
C SER A 84 6.36 -3.65 -6.14
N ALA A 85 7.58 -4.19 -6.06
CA ALA A 85 8.03 -4.96 -4.90
C ALA A 85 8.11 -4.09 -3.62
N GLN A 86 8.52 -2.83 -3.75
CA GLN A 86 8.58 -1.90 -2.61
C GLN A 86 7.18 -1.54 -2.10
N PHE A 87 6.21 -1.41 -3.00
CA PHE A 87 4.81 -1.18 -2.65
C PHE A 87 4.24 -2.38 -1.88
N ALA A 88 4.51 -3.61 -2.34
CA ALA A 88 4.08 -4.83 -1.64
C ALA A 88 4.69 -4.94 -0.23
N ILE A 89 5.97 -4.55 -0.05
CA ILE A 89 6.57 -4.46 1.29
C ILE A 89 5.85 -3.42 2.14
N SER A 90 5.51 -2.27 1.58
CA SER A 90 4.78 -1.21 2.28
C SER A 90 3.37 -1.63 2.70
N GLU A 91 2.69 -2.45 1.88
CA GLU A 91 1.40 -3.07 2.24
C GLU A 91 1.56 -4.01 3.44
N ALA A 92 2.59 -4.85 3.44
CA ALA A 92 2.88 -5.74 4.57
C ALA A 92 3.24 -4.95 5.84
N ASP A 93 4.06 -3.89 5.72
CA ASP A 93 4.43 -3.03 6.84
C ASP A 93 3.20 -2.32 7.43
N ALA A 94 2.31 -1.78 6.58
CA ALA A 94 1.08 -1.14 7.03
C ALA A 94 0.13 -2.13 7.72
N ALA A 95 0.01 -3.35 7.18
CA ALA A 95 -0.82 -4.40 7.79
C ALA A 95 -0.26 -4.84 9.15
N TYR A 96 1.06 -5.02 9.24
CA TYR A 96 1.73 -5.34 10.50
C TYR A 96 1.52 -4.24 11.54
N GLU A 97 1.76 -2.97 11.17
CA GLU A 97 1.60 -1.83 12.07
C GLU A 97 0.18 -1.74 12.63
N LYS A 98 -0.85 -1.94 11.79
CA LYS A 98 -2.24 -2.00 12.24
C LYS A 98 -2.51 -3.17 13.19
N SER A 99 -1.90 -4.33 12.94
CA SER A 99 -2.09 -5.52 13.79
C SER A 99 -1.40 -5.42 15.15
N SER A 100 -0.30 -4.66 15.25
CA SER A 100 0.50 -4.53 16.47
C SER A 100 0.15 -3.30 17.31
N THR A 101 -0.62 -2.36 16.77
CA THR A 101 -0.91 -1.08 17.43
C THR A 101 -2.28 -1.13 18.11
N ILE A 102 -2.29 -0.86 19.42
CA ILE A 102 -3.53 -0.57 20.16
C ILE A 102 -3.84 0.91 19.95
N VAL A 103 -5.01 1.22 19.39
CA VAL A 103 -5.43 2.58 19.11
C VAL A 103 -6.54 2.97 20.08
N GLU A 104 -6.31 4.04 20.83
CA GLU A 104 -7.37 4.72 21.59
C GLU A 104 -8.04 5.75 20.68
N CYS A 105 -9.32 5.52 20.37
CA CYS A 105 -10.06 6.39 19.47
C CYS A 105 -10.65 7.59 20.22
N ALA A 106 -10.33 8.79 19.73
CA ALA A 106 -11.08 10.00 20.07
C ALA A 106 -12.50 9.93 19.51
N GLU A 107 -13.40 10.77 20.04
CA GLU A 107 -14.71 10.95 19.43
C GLU A 107 -14.56 11.41 17.97
N PRO A 108 -15.28 10.79 17.03
CA PRO A 108 -15.19 11.15 15.63
C PRO A 108 -15.71 12.57 15.40
N ALA A 109 -15.14 13.25 14.40
CA ALA A 109 -15.51 14.64 14.14
C ALA A 109 -16.97 14.77 13.69
N ASN A 110 -17.67 15.78 14.21
CA ASN A 110 -18.98 16.22 13.71
C ASN A 110 -18.84 17.14 12.48
N ALA A 111 -17.95 16.77 11.56
CA ALA A 111 -17.69 17.51 10.33
C ALA A 111 -18.62 17.05 9.19
N SER A 112 -18.80 17.91 8.19
CA SER A 112 -19.50 17.54 6.96
C SER A 112 -18.74 16.45 6.22
N LEU A 113 -19.40 15.32 5.91
CA LEU A 113 -18.81 14.21 5.15
C LEU A 113 -18.16 14.70 3.85
N LYS A 114 -18.85 15.57 3.10
CA LYS A 114 -18.34 16.11 1.84
C LYS A 114 -17.04 16.90 2.03
N HIS A 115 -16.94 17.67 3.11
CA HIS A 115 -15.74 18.44 3.41
C HIS A 115 -14.56 17.51 3.70
N VAL A 116 -14.76 16.51 4.55
CA VAL A 116 -13.73 15.52 4.90
C VAL A 116 -13.30 14.70 3.68
N GLN A 117 -14.23 14.29 2.82
CA GLN A 117 -13.90 13.60 1.57
C GLN A 117 -13.04 14.46 0.62
N LEU A 118 -13.33 15.77 0.50
CA LEU A 118 -12.55 16.68 -0.32
C LEU A 118 -11.14 16.88 0.24
N GLU A 119 -11.02 17.05 1.55
CA GLU A 119 -9.72 17.18 2.22
C GLU A 119 -8.90 15.90 2.08
N ALA A 120 -9.53 14.74 2.29
CA ALA A 120 -8.89 13.44 2.14
C ALA A 120 -8.37 13.20 0.73
N ALA A 121 -9.18 13.51 -0.29
CA ALA A 121 -8.76 13.42 -1.68
C ALA A 121 -7.61 14.39 -2.00
N ALA A 122 -7.66 15.63 -1.50
CA ALA A 122 -6.60 16.60 -1.72
C ALA A 122 -5.28 16.18 -1.06
N ASN A 123 -5.33 15.64 0.16
CA ASN A 123 -4.15 15.15 0.87
C ASN A 123 -3.54 13.94 0.14
N ALA A 124 -4.36 12.94 -0.18
CA ALA A 124 -3.86 11.76 -0.87
C ALA A 124 -3.26 12.07 -2.25
N ARG A 125 -3.84 13.01 -3.01
CA ARG A 125 -3.23 13.47 -4.27
C ARG A 125 -1.83 14.04 -4.07
N ARG A 126 -1.59 14.83 -3.02
CA ARG A 126 -0.25 15.35 -2.69
C ARG A 126 0.71 14.22 -2.37
N GLN A 127 0.29 13.26 -1.53
CA GLN A 127 1.12 12.10 -1.18
C GLN A 127 1.44 11.23 -2.41
N ILE A 128 0.45 10.93 -3.25
CA ILE A 128 0.66 10.18 -4.51
C ILE A 128 1.61 10.94 -5.44
N ALA A 129 1.50 12.26 -5.55
CA ALA A 129 2.42 13.07 -6.34
C ALA A 129 3.87 12.98 -5.80
N SER A 130 4.06 13.04 -4.47
CA SER A 130 5.38 12.84 -3.85
C SER A 130 5.95 11.44 -4.11
N ILE A 131 5.11 10.39 -4.04
CA ILE A 131 5.51 9.02 -4.36
C ILE A 131 5.96 8.93 -5.83
N ARG A 132 5.18 9.50 -6.76
CA ARG A 132 5.50 9.52 -8.20
C ARG A 132 6.79 10.31 -8.51
N ALA A 133 7.08 11.39 -7.78
CA ALA A 133 8.32 12.14 -7.97
C ALA A 133 9.57 11.28 -7.69
N ILE A 134 9.51 10.40 -6.68
CA ILE A 134 10.58 9.44 -6.37
C ILE A 134 10.79 8.44 -7.50
N MET A 135 9.71 8.08 -8.21
CA MET A 135 9.78 7.15 -9.33
C MET A 135 10.48 7.75 -10.56
N ILE A 136 10.38 9.08 -10.75
CA ILE A 136 10.84 9.79 -11.96
C ILE A 136 12.24 10.41 -11.78
N SER A 137 12.70 10.64 -10.55
CA SER A 137 13.96 11.36 -10.26
C SER A 137 15.23 10.53 -10.51
N ARG A 138 15.28 9.78 -11.63
CA ARG A 138 16.39 8.90 -12.03
C ARG A 138 16.77 9.08 -13.48
#